data_AF-A0A1I9G733-F1
#
_entry.id   AF-A0A1I9G733-F1
#
_cell.length_a   1.000
_cell.length_b   1.000
_cell.length_c   1.000
_cell.angle_alpha   90.00
_cell.angle_beta   90.00
_cell.angle_gamma   90.00
#
_symmetry.space_group_name_H-M   'P 1'
#
loop_
_entity.id
_entity.type
_entity.pdbx_description
1 polymer ?
#
loop_
_entity_poly.entity_id
_entity_poly.type
_entity_poly.pdbx_seq_one_letter_code
_entity_poly.pdbx_strand_id
1 'polypeptide(L)'
;LLLQCCTFPGLRFSQEVGITNVGPGEAITGGEVIRDGRQISFDVIANARKVVDANTHIVSYEVTVRRMHCLPDPPEPVVDC
;
A
#
# COMPACT_ATOMS: atom_id res chain seq x y z
N LEU A 1 -16.81 11.68 11.54
CA LEU A 1 -15.46 11.38 11.02
C LEU A 1 -15.46 11.72 9.53
N LEU A 2 -14.70 12.73 9.10
CA LEU A 2 -14.57 13.09 7.67
C LEU A 2 -13.28 12.47 7.16
N LEU A 3 -13.36 11.76 6.03
CA LEU A 3 -12.18 11.23 5.35
C LEU A 3 -11.38 12.44 4.83
N GLN A 4 -10.16 12.61 5.32
CA GLN A 4 -9.33 13.76 4.97
C GLN A 4 -8.37 13.36 3.85
N CYS A 5 -8.39 14.10 2.74
CA CYS A 5 -7.40 13.93 1.68
C CYS A 5 -6.04 14.41 2.20
N CYS A 6 -5.06 13.51 2.18
CA CYS A 6 -3.67 13.82 2.54
C CYS A 6 -2.80 13.72 1.29
N THR A 7 -1.88 14.66 1.13
CA THR A 7 -0.82 14.56 0.12
C THR A 7 0.46 14.15 0.81
N PHE A 8 1.15 13.15 0.26
CA PHE A 8 2.46 12.74 0.72
C PHE A 8 3.43 12.80 -0.46
N PRO A 9 4.35 13.78 -0.51
CA PRO A 9 5.27 13.96 -1.64
C PRO A 9 6.10 12.72 -1.97
N GLY A 10 6.38 11.87 -0.97
CA GLY A 10 7.09 10.61 -1.16
C GLY A 10 6.38 9.61 -2.06
N LEU A 11 5.05 9.69 -2.21
CA LEU A 11 4.29 8.82 -3.11
C LEU A 11 4.71 8.96 -4.57
N ARG A 12 5.35 10.08 -4.97
CA ARG A 12 5.88 10.24 -6.35
C ARG A 12 6.94 9.22 -6.73
N PHE A 13 7.60 8.62 -5.74
CA PHE A 13 8.63 7.59 -5.92
C PHE A 13 8.09 6.17 -5.73
N SER A 14 6.79 6.02 -5.51
CA SER A 14 6.13 4.73 -5.28
C SER A 14 5.52 4.19 -6.57
N GLN A 15 5.42 2.86 -6.65
CA GLN A 15 4.76 2.16 -7.75
C GLN A 15 3.35 1.77 -7.34
N GLU A 16 2.35 1.90 -8.21
CA GLU A 16 1.03 1.33 -7.94
C GLU A 16 1.09 -0.20 -8.05
N VAL A 17 0.62 -0.90 -7.02
CA VAL A 17 0.57 -2.37 -6.98
C VAL A 17 -0.80 -2.85 -7.43
N GLY A 18 -1.85 -2.16 -6.99
CA GLY A 18 -3.22 -2.48 -7.40
C GLY A 18 -4.28 -1.77 -6.58
N ILE A 19 -5.52 -2.04 -6.94
CA ILE A 19 -6.73 -1.53 -6.29
C ILE A 19 -7.56 -2.74 -5.86
N THR A 20 -8.11 -2.67 -4.65
CA THR A 20 -8.83 -3.78 -4.04
C THR A 20 -9.94 -3.28 -3.12
N ASN A 21 -11.00 -4.08 -2.95
CA ASN A 21 -12.13 -3.73 -2.10
C ASN A 21 -12.01 -4.40 -0.73
N VAL A 22 -12.37 -3.65 0.31
CA VAL A 22 -12.43 -4.11 1.70
C VAL A 22 -13.87 -4.02 2.16
N GLY A 23 -14.49 -5.18 2.38
CA GLY A 23 -15.83 -5.32 2.91
C GLY A 23 -15.89 -5.31 4.44
N PRO A 24 -17.11 -5.41 5.02
CA PRO A 24 -17.28 -5.51 6.46
C PRO A 24 -16.57 -6.74 7.05
N GLY A 25 -15.73 -6.54 8.06
CA GLY A 25 -14.98 -7.61 8.72
C GLY A 25 -13.72 -8.07 7.98
N GLU A 26 -13.46 -7.52 6.78
CA GLU A 26 -12.24 -7.79 6.03
C GLU A 26 -11.13 -6.79 6.43
N ALA A 27 -9.89 -7.23 6.27
CA ALA A 27 -8.71 -6.41 6.46
C ALA A 27 -7.73 -6.68 5.33
N ILE A 28 -6.97 -5.65 4.97
CA ILE A 28 -5.87 -5.76 4.04
C ILE A 28 -4.58 -5.36 4.74
N THR A 29 -3.57 -6.18 4.55
CA THR A 29 -2.22 -5.95 5.05
C THR A 29 -1.29 -5.90 3.86
N GLY A 30 -0.49 -4.84 3.77
CA GLY A 30 0.55 -4.72 2.76
C GLY A 30 1.67 -5.74 2.97
N GLY A 31 2.43 -6.01 1.92
CA GLY A 31 3.61 -6.87 1.99
C GLY A 31 4.90 -6.08 2.19
N GLU A 32 5.86 -6.71 2.86
CA GLU A 32 7.26 -6.33 2.80
C GLU A 32 7.93 -7.09 1.64
N VAL A 33 8.77 -6.42 0.88
CA VAL A 33 9.59 -7.08 -0.15
C VAL A 33 11.01 -7.16 0.36
N ILE A 34 11.47 -8.39 0.55
CA ILE A 34 12.79 -8.71 1.09
C ILE A 34 13.64 -9.32 -0.03
N ARG A 35 14.88 -8.83 -0.18
CA ARG A 35 15.92 -9.39 -1.04
C ARG A 35 17.18 -9.58 -0.21
N ASP A 36 17.75 -10.78 -0.25
CA ASP A 36 18.98 -11.15 0.47
C ASP A 36 18.93 -10.82 1.98
N GLY A 37 17.78 -11.09 2.61
CA GLY A 37 17.55 -10.84 4.04
C GLY A 37 17.29 -9.38 4.41
N ARG A 38 17.22 -8.47 3.43
CA ARG A 38 16.97 -7.05 3.65
C ARG A 38 15.69 -6.55 2.99
N GLN A 39 14.89 -5.79 3.73
CA GLN A 39 13.72 -5.10 3.17
C GLN A 39 14.16 -4.02 2.17
N ILE A 40 13.68 -4.14 0.93
CA ILE A 40 13.97 -3.21 -0.18
C ILE A 40 12.76 -2.37 -0.57
N SER A 41 11.55 -2.81 -0.19
CA SER A 41 10.33 -2.03 -0.34
C SER A 41 9.23 -2.54 0.58
N PHE A 42 8.19 -1.74 0.76
CA PHE A 42 7.01 -2.10 1.53
C PHE A 42 5.76 -1.49 0.90
N ASP A 43 4.63 -2.18 1.03
CA ASP A 43 3.36 -1.72 0.49
C ASP A 43 2.63 -0.81 1.49
N VAL A 44 2.02 0.27 0.98
CA VAL A 44 1.23 1.24 1.75
C VAL A 44 -0.14 1.45 1.11
N ILE A 45 -1.15 1.70 1.94
CA ILE A 45 -2.47 2.15 1.48
C ILE A 45 -2.37 3.66 1.22
N ALA A 46 -2.39 4.05 -0.05
CA ALA A 46 -2.22 5.43 -0.46
C ALA A 46 -3.55 6.19 -0.60
N ASN A 47 -4.64 5.47 -0.84
CA ASN A 47 -5.97 6.07 -0.98
C ASN A 47 -7.05 5.08 -0.52
N ALA A 48 -8.17 5.60 -0.03
CA ALA A 48 -9.34 4.84 0.37
C ALA A 48 -10.61 5.60 -0.06
N ARG A 49 -11.42 4.97 -0.91
CA ARG A 49 -12.69 5.51 -1.39
C ARG A 49 -13.85 4.69 -0.84
N LYS A 50 -14.78 5.35 -0.15
CA LYS A 50 -16.03 4.70 0.26
C LYS A 50 -16.87 4.37 -0.97
N VAL A 51 -17.33 3.13 -1.05
CA VAL A 51 -18.27 2.64 -2.06
C VAL A 51 -19.54 2.18 -1.35
N VAL A 52 -20.69 2.57 -1.88
CA VAL A 52 -22.00 2.15 -1.37
C VAL A 52 -22.69 1.42 -2.49
N ASP A 53 -23.00 0.14 -2.28
CA ASP A 53 -23.77 -0.63 -3.24
C ASP A 53 -25.20 -0.08 -3.32
N ALA A 54 -25.66 0.26 -4.52
CA ALA A 54 -26.94 0.95 -4.72
C ALA A 54 -28.16 0.07 -4.38
N ASN A 55 -28.02 -1.26 -4.43
CA ASN A 55 -29.13 -2.18 -4.23
C ASN A 55 -29.21 -2.63 -2.77
N THR A 56 -28.08 -3.08 -2.23
CA THR A 56 -27.96 -3.66 -0.90
C THR A 56 -27.65 -2.63 0.18
N HIS A 57 -27.26 -1.40 -0.20
CA HIS A 57 -26.78 -0.33 0.69
C HIS A 57 -25.56 -0.73 1.54
N ILE A 58 -24.89 -1.84 1.17
CA ILE A 58 -23.69 -2.29 1.85
C ILE A 58 -22.55 -1.33 1.54
N VAL A 59 -21.81 -0.96 2.58
CA VAL A 59 -20.62 -0.11 2.48
C VAL A 59 -19.38 -0.98 2.35
N SER A 60 -18.55 -0.68 1.36
CA SER A 60 -17.19 -1.21 1.22
C SER A 60 -16.21 -0.06 0.96
N TYR A 61 -14.91 -0.35 1.03
CA TYR A 61 -13.87 0.62 0.75
C TYR A 61 -12.97 0.10 -0.36
N GLU A 62 -12.90 0.84 -1.46
CA GLU A 62 -11.91 0.63 -2.50
C GLU A 62 -10.60 1.29 -2.05
N VAL A 63 -9.56 0.49 -1.85
CA VAL A 63 -8.25 0.97 -1.38
C VAL A 63 -7.21 0.81 -2.50
N THR A 64 -6.37 1.83 -2.66
CA THR A 64 -5.24 1.81 -3.60
C THR A 64 -3.97 1.47 -2.84
N VAL A 65 -3.31 0.39 -3.23
CA VAL A 65 -2.05 -0.07 -2.64
C VAL A 65 -0.89 0.36 -3.53
N ARG A 66 0.13 0.97 -2.92
CA ARG A 66 1.34 1.43 -3.59
C ARG A 66 2.58 0.86 -2.89
N ARG A 67 3.61 0.53 -3.65
CA ARG A 67 4.91 0.05 -3.17
C ARG A 67 5.89 1.19 -3.01
N MET A 68 6.36 1.39 -1.79
CA MET A 68 7.40 2.34 -1.45
C MET A 68 8.76 1.65 -1.51
N HIS A 69 9.64 2.13 -2.39
CA HIS A 69 11.03 1.67 -2.44
C HIS A 69 11.86 2.33 -1.33
N CYS A 70 12.76 1.57 -0.72
CA CYS A 70 13.76 2.12 0.18
C CYS A 70 14.78 2.93 -0.65
N LEU A 71 14.81 4.25 -0.47
CA LEU A 71 15.72 5.14 -1.21
C LEU A 71 16.68 5.85 -0.25
N PRO A 72 18.01 5.88 -0.53
CA PRO A 72 18.68 5.16 -1.63
C PRO A 72 18.60 3.65 -1.46
N ASP A 73 18.80 2.92 -2.56
CA ASP A 73 18.84 1.45 -2.51
C ASP A 73 19.84 1.02 -1.43
N PRO A 74 19.44 0.10 -0.54
CA PRO A 74 20.34 -0.37 0.48
C PRO A 74 21.56 -1.06 -0.14
N PRO A 75 22.78 -0.85 0.41
CA PRO A 75 23.97 -1.52 -0.11
C PRO A 75 23.80 -3.05 -0.11
N GLU A 76 24.24 -3.69 -1.19
CA GLU A 76 24.22 -5.15 -1.34
C GLU A 76 25.09 -5.80 -0.25
N PRO A 77 24.66 -6.95 0.31
CA PRO A 77 25.48 -7.67 1.27
C PRO A 77 26.75 -8.17 0.59
N VAL A 78 27.92 -7.80 1.13
CA VAL A 78 29.20 -8.36 0.72
C VAL A 78 29.26 -9.77 1.30
N VAL A 79 29.23 -10.77 0.43
CA VAL A 79 29.49 -12.16 0.83
C VAL A 79 31.01 -12.33 0.84
N ASP A 80 31.62 -12.21 2.02
CA ASP A 80 33.03 -12.61 2.18
C ASP A 80 33.10 -14.15 2.08
N CYS A 81 33.67 -14.63 0.96
CA CYS A 81 33.92 -16.04 0.68
C CYS A 81 35.10 -16.58 1.51
#